data_AF-A0A969BI22-F1
#
_entry.id   AF-A0A969BI22-F1
#
_cell.length_a   1.000
_cell.length_b   1.000
_cell.length_c   1.000
_cell.angle_alpha   90.00
_cell.angle_beta   90.00
_cell.angle_gamma   90.00
#
_symmetry.space_group_name_H-M   'P 1'
#
loop_
_entity.id
_entity.type
_entity.pdbx_description
1 polymer ?
#
loop_
_entity_poly.entity_id
_entity_poly.type
_entity_poly.pdbx_seq_one_letter_code
_entity_poly.pdbx_strand_id
1 'polypeptide(L)'
;MKKELRHEIIYFQILFILLSCVSIAIFVWMLNRASSINKTNKIEYSWQNSVDIVPQPLLTQVLSSFSKTKLDKKSIKVLKIPSTGAGTLFIFDFRSSQLCGIGGCLYQVYHSEGKRFLEIIANPQLPPSQQLIKVENDSYKPFPCITFSQQTTMKYMISENKYCFDTGRYTYFYETWTTINQ
;
A
#
# COMPACT_ATOMS: atom_id res chain seq x y z
N MET A 1 -35.44 -1.97 65.17
CA MET A 1 -34.72 -3.09 64.51
C MET A 1 -35.10 -3.36 63.05
N LYS A 2 -36.34 -3.73 62.69
CA LYS A 2 -36.70 -4.10 61.28
C LYS A 2 -36.77 -2.94 60.27
N LYS A 3 -36.69 -1.69 60.73
CA LYS A 3 -36.79 -0.46 59.90
C LYS A 3 -35.41 0.11 59.58
N GLU A 4 -34.49 0.12 60.54
CA GLU A 4 -33.06 0.47 60.34
C GLU A 4 -32.39 -0.51 59.39
N LEU A 5 -32.59 -1.82 59.56
CA LEU A 5 -32.00 -2.83 58.67
C LEU A 5 -32.46 -2.67 57.21
N ARG A 6 -33.68 -2.21 56.99
CA ARG A 6 -34.19 -1.91 55.63
C ARG A 6 -33.54 -0.66 55.04
N HIS A 7 -33.24 0.34 55.86
CA HIS A 7 -32.60 1.57 55.41
C HIS A 7 -31.15 1.30 54.98
N GLU A 8 -30.41 0.48 55.75
CA GLU A 8 -29.05 0.06 55.41
C GLU A 8 -29.00 -0.76 54.11
N ILE A 9 -29.96 -1.67 53.90
CA ILE A 9 -30.05 -2.46 52.66
C ILE A 9 -30.35 -1.57 51.45
N ILE A 10 -31.30 -0.62 51.58
CA ILE A 10 -31.64 0.31 50.49
C ILE A 10 -30.45 1.22 50.18
N TYR A 11 -29.74 1.71 51.20
CA TYR A 11 -28.54 2.53 51.02
C TYR A 11 -27.44 1.76 50.28
N PHE A 12 -27.20 0.50 50.66
CA PHE A 12 -26.22 -0.36 49.99
C PHE A 12 -26.59 -0.65 48.53
N GLN A 13 -27.88 -0.87 48.24
CA GLN A 13 -28.37 -1.06 46.86
C GLN A 13 -28.19 0.20 46.01
N ILE A 14 -28.51 1.38 46.54
CA ILE A 14 -28.32 2.65 45.83
C ILE A 14 -26.82 2.90 45.57
N LEU A 15 -25.96 2.64 46.55
CA LEU A 15 -24.51 2.80 46.41
C LEU A 15 -23.95 1.86 45.33
N PHE A 16 -24.41 0.60 45.30
CA PHE A 16 -23.98 -0.38 44.30
C PHE A 16 -24.43 0.00 42.89
N ILE A 17 -25.66 0.50 42.73
CA ILE A 17 -26.18 0.99 41.45
C ILE A 17 -25.35 2.19 40.97
N LEU A 18 -25.05 3.15 41.84
CA LEU A 18 -24.23 4.32 41.49
C LEU A 18 -22.83 3.91 41.02
N LEU A 19 -22.17 2.98 41.72
CA LEU A 19 -20.85 2.47 41.32
C LEU A 19 -20.89 1.76 39.96
N SER A 20 -21.95 0.99 39.70
CA SER A 20 -22.11 0.30 38.41
C SER A 20 -22.29 1.28 37.25
N CYS A 21 -23.07 2.35 37.43
CA CYS A 21 -23.26 3.40 36.42
C CYS A 21 -21.95 4.11 36.07
N VAL A 22 -21.12 4.41 37.08
CA VAL A 22 -19.81 5.05 36.87
C VAL A 22 -18.87 4.11 36.09
N SER A 23 -18.85 2.82 36.43
CA SER A 23 -18.03 1.83 35.72
C SER A 23 -18.43 1.70 34.24
N ILE A 24 -19.74 1.69 33.96
CA ILE A 24 -20.26 1.60 32.58
C ILE A 24 -19.88 2.86 31.79
N ALA A 25 -20.00 4.04 32.40
CA ALA A 25 -19.61 5.30 31.75
C ALA A 25 -18.13 5.34 31.38
N ILE A 26 -17.25 4.87 32.27
CA ILE A 26 -15.80 4.77 32.00
C ILE A 26 -15.50 3.77 30.88
N PHE A 27 -16.19 2.62 30.88
CA PHE A 27 -16.01 1.60 29.85
C PHE A 27 -16.45 2.10 28.46
N VAL A 28 -17.59 2.77 28.37
CA VAL A 28 -18.07 3.39 27.11
C VAL A 28 -17.11 4.48 26.64
N TRP A 29 -16.56 5.29 27.55
CA TRP A 29 -15.58 6.32 27.21
C TRP A 29 -14.26 5.73 26.68
N MET A 30 -13.78 4.63 27.27
CA MET A 30 -12.61 3.89 26.79
C MET A 30 -12.82 3.31 25.39
N LEU A 31 -13.99 2.69 25.14
CA LEU A 31 -14.32 2.13 23.82
C LEU A 31 -14.40 3.22 22.74
N ASN A 32 -14.99 4.38 23.05
CA ASN A 32 -15.05 5.52 22.12
C ASN A 32 -13.68 6.16 21.84
N ARG A 33 -12.71 6.05 22.76
CA ARG A 33 -11.33 6.50 22.54
C ARG A 33 -10.54 5.53 21.66
N ALA A 34 -10.78 4.23 21.80
CA ALA A 34 -10.11 3.19 21.01
C ALA A 34 -10.46 3.25 19.51
N SER A 35 -11.64 3.77 19.16
CA SER A 35 -12.08 3.90 17.76
C SER A 35 -11.46 5.07 16.97
N SER A 36 -10.58 5.88 17.57
CA SER A 36 -10.00 7.07 16.92
C SER A 36 -8.62 6.86 16.27
N ILE A 37 -8.03 5.68 16.35
CA ILE A 37 -6.66 5.45 15.84
C ILE A 37 -6.74 4.45 14.70
N ASN A 38 -6.99 4.94 13.48
CA ASN A 38 -6.55 4.31 12.22
C ASN A 38 -6.81 5.28 11.06
N LYS A 39 -6.31 6.52 11.18
CA LYS A 39 -6.12 7.36 10.00
C LYS A 39 -4.75 7.00 9.41
N THR A 40 -4.67 5.88 8.70
CA THR A 40 -3.50 5.57 7.87
C THR A 40 -3.40 6.67 6.83
N ASN A 41 -2.46 7.60 7.01
CA ASN A 41 -2.10 8.57 5.97
C ASN A 41 -1.65 7.76 4.75
N LYS A 42 -2.54 7.62 3.76
CA LYS A 42 -2.22 6.94 2.51
C LYS A 42 -1.19 7.82 1.80
N ILE A 43 0.08 7.44 1.86
CA ILE A 43 1.14 8.11 1.11
C ILE A 43 0.82 7.88 -0.36
N GLU A 44 0.44 8.95 -1.05
CA GLU A 44 0.14 8.90 -2.48
C GLU A 44 1.43 9.10 -3.27
N TYR A 45 1.90 8.05 -3.92
CA TYR A 45 3.05 8.10 -4.80
C TYR A 45 2.62 8.63 -6.17
N SER A 46 3.28 9.69 -6.63
CA SER A 46 2.97 10.32 -7.92
C SER A 46 4.02 9.99 -8.98
N TRP A 47 3.55 9.77 -10.21
CA TRP A 47 4.42 9.54 -11.37
C TRP A 47 5.17 10.81 -11.74
N GLN A 48 6.49 10.73 -11.82
CA GLN A 48 7.37 11.85 -12.16
C GLN A 48 8.21 11.51 -13.40
N ASN A 49 8.79 12.51 -14.07
CA ASN A 49 9.72 12.22 -15.17
C ASN A 49 10.99 11.58 -14.61
N SER A 50 11.46 10.53 -15.26
CA SER A 50 12.68 9.84 -14.84
C SER A 50 13.89 10.77 -14.82
N VAL A 51 14.02 11.66 -15.81
CA VAL A 51 15.13 12.61 -15.95
C VAL A 51 15.25 13.60 -14.79
N ASP A 52 14.17 13.85 -14.04
CA ASP A 52 14.12 14.86 -13.00
C ASP A 52 14.52 14.29 -11.62
N ILE A 53 14.30 12.99 -11.39
CA ILE A 53 14.41 12.41 -10.04
C ILE A 53 15.23 11.12 -9.93
N VAL A 54 15.57 10.48 -11.06
CA VAL A 54 16.41 9.27 -11.07
C VAL A 54 17.88 9.71 -11.16
N PRO A 55 18.78 9.16 -10.33
CA PRO A 55 20.22 9.36 -10.49
C PRO A 55 20.70 9.01 -11.91
N GLN A 56 21.49 9.88 -12.53
CA GLN A 56 21.98 9.69 -13.90
C GLN A 56 22.68 8.33 -14.16
N PRO A 57 23.50 7.78 -13.23
CA PRO A 57 24.08 6.46 -13.42
C PRO A 57 23.03 5.36 -13.55
N LEU A 58 22.01 5.36 -12.69
CA LEU A 58 20.90 4.40 -12.73
C LEU A 58 20.08 4.58 -14.02
N LEU A 59 19.73 5.82 -14.39
CA LEU A 59 18.97 6.06 -15.62
C LEU A 59 19.72 5.57 -16.86
N THR A 60 21.03 5.81 -16.91
CA THR A 60 21.90 5.35 -18.00
C THR A 60 21.94 3.82 -18.08
N GLN A 61 22.06 3.13 -16.93
CA GLN A 61 22.02 1.67 -16.86
C GLN A 61 20.67 1.09 -17.30
N VAL A 62 19.57 1.73 -16.89
CA VAL A 62 18.23 1.32 -17.31
C VAL A 62 18.08 1.45 -18.82
N LEU A 63 18.48 2.59 -19.40
CA LEU A 63 18.41 2.82 -20.84
C LEU A 63 19.33 1.88 -21.64
N SER A 64 20.53 1.56 -21.14
CA SER A 64 21.46 0.66 -21.82
C SER A 64 20.95 -0.77 -21.91
N SER A 65 20.11 -1.19 -20.95
CA SER A 65 19.43 -2.49 -20.98
C SER A 65 18.46 -2.64 -22.17
N PHE A 66 18.09 -1.53 -22.81
CA PHE A 66 17.20 -1.48 -23.98
C PHE A 66 17.89 -0.88 -25.21
N SER A 67 19.20 -1.05 -25.38
CA SER A 67 19.99 -0.43 -26.46
C SER A 67 19.45 -0.63 -27.89
N LYS A 68 18.71 -1.70 -28.15
CA LYS A 68 18.07 -1.98 -29.46
C LYS A 68 16.72 -1.27 -29.63
N THR A 69 16.12 -0.81 -28.54
CA THR A 69 14.83 -0.13 -28.48
C THR A 69 15.10 1.38 -28.42
N LYS A 70 14.51 2.14 -29.34
CA LYS A 70 14.62 3.61 -29.31
C LYS A 70 13.69 4.15 -28.22
N LEU A 71 14.17 4.15 -26.97
CA LEU A 71 13.46 4.76 -25.84
C LEU A 71 13.74 6.26 -25.80
N ASP A 72 12.68 7.07 -25.75
CA ASP A 72 12.80 8.48 -25.41
C ASP A 72 12.88 8.62 -23.88
N LYS A 73 14.04 9.04 -23.38
CA LYS A 73 14.24 9.28 -21.93
C LYS A 73 13.20 10.24 -21.34
N LYS A 74 12.65 11.17 -22.13
CA LYS A 74 11.66 12.16 -21.66
C LYS A 74 10.27 11.55 -21.48
N SER A 75 9.96 10.45 -22.16
CA SER A 75 8.67 9.78 -22.01
C SER A 75 8.61 8.86 -20.79
N ILE A 76 9.78 8.38 -20.34
CA ILE A 76 9.89 7.46 -19.20
C ILE A 76 9.45 8.15 -17.91
N LYS A 77 8.45 7.57 -17.27
CA LYS A 77 8.00 7.96 -15.94
C LYS A 77 8.53 7.02 -14.89
N VAL A 78 8.59 7.51 -13.66
CA VAL A 78 9.04 6.71 -12.53
C VAL A 78 8.19 7.03 -11.30
N LEU A 79 7.92 6.00 -10.49
CA LEU A 79 7.51 6.17 -9.10
C LEU A 79 8.73 6.04 -8.21
N LYS A 80 8.99 7.04 -7.39
CA LYS A 80 10.03 7.01 -6.34
C LYS A 80 9.39 6.57 -5.04
N ILE A 81 9.86 5.45 -4.50
CA ILE A 81 9.37 4.90 -3.23
C ILE A 81 10.56 4.90 -2.25
N PRO A 82 10.54 5.79 -1.24
CA PRO A 82 11.55 5.75 -0.19
C PRO A 82 11.35 4.51 0.68
N SER A 83 12.43 4.01 1.27
CA SER A 83 12.39 2.93 2.24
C SER A 83 12.97 3.35 3.59
N THR A 84 12.76 2.53 4.61
CA THR A 84 13.32 2.72 5.95
C THR A 84 14.79 2.28 5.99
N GLY A 85 15.66 3.13 5.41
CA GLY A 85 17.12 2.98 5.53
C GLY A 85 17.78 2.01 4.54
N ALA A 86 17.00 1.27 3.74
CA ALA A 86 17.55 0.35 2.73
C ALA A 86 17.79 1.02 1.36
N GLY A 87 17.62 2.34 1.26
CA GLY A 87 17.78 3.11 0.01
C GLY A 87 16.43 3.51 -0.61
N THR A 88 16.43 3.79 -1.92
CA THR A 88 15.22 4.20 -2.64
C THR A 88 14.90 3.20 -3.73
N LEU A 89 13.61 2.92 -3.93
CA LEU A 89 13.12 2.16 -5.06
C LEU A 89 12.59 3.09 -6.16
N PHE A 90 12.84 2.69 -7.39
CA PHE A 90 12.38 3.36 -8.60
C PHE A 90 11.60 2.36 -9.44
N ILE A 91 10.30 2.58 -9.61
CA ILE A 91 9.46 1.79 -10.52
C ILE A 91 9.37 2.53 -11.84
N PHE A 92 9.96 1.98 -12.90
CA PHE A 92 9.98 2.58 -14.22
C PHE A 92 8.75 2.17 -15.05
N ASP A 93 8.11 3.17 -15.63
CA ASP A 93 7.14 3.06 -16.71
C ASP A 93 7.77 3.66 -17.98
N PHE A 94 8.12 2.79 -18.94
CA PHE A 94 8.85 3.21 -20.13
C PHE A 94 7.99 3.97 -21.14
N ARG A 95 6.66 3.84 -21.06
CA ARG A 95 5.70 4.45 -22.01
C ARG A 95 6.08 4.26 -23.49
N SER A 96 6.63 3.10 -23.82
CA SER A 96 7.07 2.77 -25.17
C SER A 96 6.18 1.69 -25.75
N SER A 97 5.64 1.92 -26.94
CA SER A 97 4.86 0.91 -27.68
C SER A 97 5.69 -0.34 -28.02
N GLN A 98 7.02 -0.26 -28.03
CA GLN A 98 7.89 -1.43 -28.21
C GLN A 98 8.00 -2.28 -26.94
N LEU A 99 7.67 -1.72 -25.77
CA LEU A 99 7.67 -2.37 -24.47
C LEU A 99 6.24 -2.56 -23.91
N CYS A 100 5.23 -2.27 -24.72
CA CYS A 100 3.82 -2.51 -24.42
C CYS A 100 3.22 -3.37 -25.52
N GLY A 101 2.54 -4.45 -25.14
CA GLY A 101 1.83 -5.33 -26.06
C GLY A 101 0.40 -5.55 -25.61
N ILE A 102 -0.24 -6.56 -26.19
CA ILE A 102 -1.63 -6.94 -25.86
C ILE A 102 -1.79 -7.28 -24.38
N GLY A 103 -0.75 -7.88 -23.77
CA GLY A 103 -0.75 -8.25 -22.35
C GLY A 103 -0.49 -7.11 -21.36
N GLY A 104 -0.19 -5.89 -21.84
CA GLY A 104 0.16 -4.74 -21.00
C GLY A 104 1.55 -4.19 -21.29
N CYS A 105 2.03 -3.34 -20.39
CA CYS A 105 3.32 -2.65 -20.48
C CYS A 105 4.35 -3.24 -19.51
N LEU A 106 5.62 -3.16 -19.89
CA LEU A 106 6.74 -3.53 -19.03
C LEU A 106 6.95 -2.50 -17.93
N TYR A 107 7.02 -2.99 -16.69
CA TYR A 107 7.45 -2.25 -15.51
C TYR A 107 8.68 -2.92 -14.90
N GLN A 108 9.65 -2.12 -14.51
CA GLN A 108 10.84 -2.61 -13.81
C GLN A 108 11.05 -1.84 -12.51
N VAL A 109 11.37 -2.57 -11.44
CA VAL A 109 11.69 -1.99 -10.13
C VAL A 109 13.19 -2.09 -9.90
N TYR A 110 13.83 -0.94 -9.69
CA TYR A 110 15.25 -0.84 -9.37
C TYR A 110 15.47 -0.27 -7.99
N HIS A 111 16.54 -0.73 -7.36
CA HIS A 111 17.16 -0.07 -6.23
C HIS A 111 18.01 1.12 -6.69
N SER A 112 18.21 2.08 -5.79
CA SER A 112 19.05 3.26 -6.00
C SER A 112 20.49 2.94 -6.41
N GLU A 113 21.02 1.76 -6.06
CA GLU A 113 22.37 1.32 -6.45
C GLU A 113 22.43 0.63 -7.82
N GLY A 114 21.32 0.54 -8.57
CA GLY A 114 21.32 -0.06 -9.91
C GLY A 114 20.85 -1.51 -9.96
N LYS A 115 20.60 -2.15 -8.81
CA LYS A 115 20.11 -3.53 -8.81
C LYS A 115 18.62 -3.60 -9.19
N ARG A 116 18.28 -4.36 -10.23
CA ARG A 116 16.89 -4.67 -10.58
C ARG A 116 16.32 -5.71 -9.62
N PHE A 117 15.19 -5.40 -8.97
CA PHE A 117 14.54 -6.29 -8.01
C PHE A 117 13.27 -6.97 -8.55
N LEU A 118 12.58 -6.36 -9.51
CA LEU A 118 11.36 -6.91 -10.10
C LEU A 118 11.26 -6.48 -11.57
N GLU A 119 10.69 -7.36 -12.37
CA GLU A 119 10.23 -7.09 -13.73
C GLU A 119 8.86 -7.71 -13.89
N ILE A 120 7.90 -6.95 -14.40
CA ILE A 120 6.52 -7.41 -14.54
C ILE A 120 5.85 -6.76 -15.76
N ILE A 121 4.99 -7.51 -16.43
CA ILE A 121 4.06 -6.96 -17.42
C ILE A 121 2.74 -6.66 -16.70
N ALA A 122 2.29 -5.42 -16.78
CA ALA A 122 1.06 -4.97 -16.16
C ALA A 122 0.26 -4.10 -17.14
N ASN A 123 -1.04 -4.30 -17.21
CA ASN A 123 -1.92 -3.46 -18.01
C ASN A 123 -2.29 -2.18 -17.23
N PRO A 124 -1.90 -0.98 -17.70
CA PRO A 124 -2.26 0.27 -17.04
C PRO A 124 -3.73 0.65 -17.19
N GLN A 125 -4.48 0.00 -18.07
CA GLN A 125 -5.90 0.26 -18.31
C GLN A 125 -6.72 -0.38 -17.19
N LEU A 126 -6.98 0.40 -16.15
CA LEU A 126 -7.84 0.01 -15.03
C LEU A 126 -9.13 0.84 -15.01
N PRO A 127 -10.20 0.32 -14.37
CA PRO A 127 -11.41 1.09 -14.13
C PRO A 127 -11.09 2.39 -13.36
N PRO A 128 -11.91 3.45 -13.52
CA PRO A 128 -11.76 4.67 -12.76
C PRO A 128 -11.70 4.39 -11.25
N SER A 129 -10.96 5.21 -10.49
CA SER A 129 -10.66 5.06 -9.05
C SER A 129 -9.65 3.97 -8.65
N GLN A 130 -9.29 3.05 -9.55
CA GLN A 130 -8.32 2.00 -9.25
C GLN A 130 -6.88 2.43 -9.55
N GLN A 131 -5.96 2.10 -8.64
CA GLN A 131 -4.54 2.38 -8.80
C GLN A 131 -3.83 1.14 -9.34
N LEU A 132 -3.02 1.32 -10.39
CA LEU A 132 -2.19 0.25 -10.96
C LEU A 132 -1.22 -0.32 -9.95
N ILE A 133 -0.57 0.57 -9.19
CA ILE A 133 0.45 0.21 -8.21
C ILE A 133 -0.01 0.72 -6.85
N LYS A 134 -0.09 -0.19 -5.88
CA LYS A 134 -0.29 0.12 -4.48
C LYS A 134 0.99 -0.25 -3.72
N VAL A 135 1.36 0.59 -2.76
CA VAL A 135 2.56 0.41 -1.96
C VAL A 135 2.14 0.32 -0.51
N GLU A 136 2.55 -0.75 0.15
CA GLU A 136 2.21 -1.03 1.54
C GLU A 136 3.51 -1.10 2.35
N ASN A 137 3.68 -0.12 3.24
CA ASN A 137 4.83 -0.08 4.12
C ASN A 137 4.69 -1.14 5.22
N ASP A 138 5.75 -1.91 5.41
CA ASP A 138 5.89 -2.86 6.51
C ASP A 138 7.18 -2.48 7.26
N SER A 139 7.04 -2.08 8.52
CA SER A 139 8.16 -1.64 9.35
C SER A 139 9.21 -2.72 9.59
N TYR A 140 8.86 -4.00 9.38
CA TYR A 140 9.76 -5.13 9.57
C TYR A 140 10.49 -5.55 8.29
N LYS A 141 10.15 -4.96 7.14
CA LYS A 141 10.79 -5.24 5.86
C LYS A 141 11.69 -4.08 5.43
N PRO A 142 12.84 -4.36 4.79
CA PRO A 142 13.72 -3.30 4.30
C PRO A 142 13.08 -2.47 3.18
N PHE A 143 12.13 -3.05 2.45
CA PHE A 143 11.38 -2.38 1.39
C PHE A 143 9.88 -2.67 1.52
N PRO A 144 9.01 -1.73 1.11
CA PRO A 144 7.57 -1.94 1.14
C PRO A 144 7.13 -3.02 0.17
N CYS A 145 6.00 -3.66 0.44
CA CYS A 145 5.36 -4.54 -0.53
C CYS A 145 4.72 -3.71 -1.64
N ILE A 146 4.74 -4.24 -2.86
CA ILE A 146 4.21 -3.61 -4.06
C ILE A 146 3.10 -4.51 -4.59
N THR A 147 1.92 -3.96 -4.80
CA THR A 147 0.78 -4.67 -5.38
C THR A 147 0.46 -4.10 -6.75
N PHE A 148 0.38 -4.97 -7.76
CA PHE A 148 -0.07 -4.61 -9.09
C PHE A 148 -1.53 -5.03 -9.28
N SER A 149 -2.41 -4.05 -9.47
CA SER A 149 -3.82 -4.28 -9.78
C SER A 149 -4.00 -4.52 -11.28
N GLN A 150 -4.76 -5.53 -11.69
CA GLN A 150 -5.01 -5.89 -13.08
C GLN A 150 -6.51 -6.06 -13.33
N GLN A 151 -6.97 -5.75 -14.55
CA GLN A 151 -8.30 -6.14 -14.98
C GLN A 151 -8.35 -7.65 -15.16
N THR A 152 -9.48 -8.24 -14.77
CA THR A 152 -9.77 -9.65 -15.05
C THR A 152 -10.75 -9.75 -16.22
N THR A 153 -10.97 -10.97 -16.72
CA THR A 153 -12.02 -11.25 -17.69
C THR A 153 -13.42 -11.10 -17.10
N MET A 154 -13.55 -11.11 -15.78
CA MET A 154 -14.81 -10.94 -15.08
C MET A 154 -15.14 -9.45 -14.94
N LYS A 155 -16.37 -9.09 -15.30
CA LYS A 155 -16.85 -7.72 -15.20
C LYS A 155 -16.82 -7.27 -13.74
N TYR A 156 -16.33 -6.07 -13.50
CA TYR A 156 -16.24 -5.46 -12.16
C TYR A 156 -15.35 -6.22 -11.18
N MET A 157 -14.37 -6.95 -11.68
CA MET A 157 -13.41 -7.64 -10.83
C MET A 157 -11.99 -7.30 -11.25
N ILE A 158 -11.19 -6.94 -10.25
CA ILE A 158 -9.76 -6.69 -10.38
C ILE A 158 -8.99 -7.79 -9.66
N SER A 159 -7.85 -8.19 -10.20
CA SER A 159 -6.89 -9.01 -9.47
C SER A 159 -5.76 -8.15 -8.93
N GLU A 160 -5.26 -8.47 -7.76
CA GLU A 160 -4.25 -7.71 -7.04
C GLU A 160 -3.10 -8.65 -6.70
N ASN A 161 -2.02 -8.51 -7.45
CA ASN A 161 -0.84 -9.37 -7.32
C ASN A 161 0.18 -8.69 -6.41
N LYS A 162 0.36 -9.21 -5.20
CA LYS A 162 1.26 -8.65 -4.17
C LYS A 162 2.64 -9.27 -4.27
N TYR A 163 3.64 -8.40 -4.27
CA TYR A 163 5.05 -8.74 -4.26
C TYR A 163 5.70 -8.12 -3.02
N CYS A 164 6.45 -8.91 -2.26
CA CYS A 164 7.19 -8.43 -1.11
C CYS A 164 8.67 -8.73 -1.28
N PHE A 165 9.51 -7.87 -0.72
CA PHE A 165 10.95 -8.10 -0.75
C PHE A 165 11.31 -9.23 0.22
N ASP A 166 12.00 -10.24 -0.30
CA ASP A 166 12.54 -11.37 0.44
C ASP A 166 13.86 -11.83 -0.19
N THR A 167 14.82 -12.21 0.64
CA THR A 167 16.14 -12.73 0.23
C THR A 167 16.83 -11.97 -0.94
N GLY A 168 16.73 -10.64 -0.94
CA GLY A 168 17.46 -9.78 -1.89
C GLY A 168 16.76 -9.48 -3.22
N ARG A 169 15.49 -9.87 -3.38
CA ARG A 169 14.63 -9.60 -4.55
C ARG A 169 13.17 -9.46 -4.15
N TYR A 170 12.30 -9.01 -5.05
CA TYR A 170 10.84 -9.13 -4.84
C TYR A 170 10.38 -10.53 -5.25
N THR A 171 9.57 -11.16 -4.40
CA THR A 171 8.91 -12.43 -4.69
C THR A 171 7.40 -12.24 -4.68
N TYR A 172 6.71 -12.99 -5.53
CA TYR A 172 5.26 -13.08 -5.49
C TYR A 172 4.82 -13.64 -4.13
N PHE A 173 3.84 -12.99 -3.50
CA PHE A 173 3.34 -13.34 -2.19
C PHE A 173 1.96 -13.97 -2.27
N TYR A 174 0.98 -13.26 -2.84
CA TYR A 174 -0.35 -13.78 -3.14
C TYR A 174 -1.07 -12.94 -4.20
N GLU A 175 -2.20 -13.46 -4.67
CA GLU A 175 -3.17 -12.75 -5.48
C GLU A 175 -4.51 -12.70 -4.76
N THR A 176 -5.15 -11.54 -4.75
CA THR A 176 -6.53 -11.35 -4.28
C THR A 176 -7.41 -10.83 -5.40
N TRP A 177 -8.67 -11.22 -5.40
CA TRP A 177 -9.65 -10.82 -6.40
C TRP A 177 -10.73 -10.00 -5.71
N THR A 178 -10.89 -8.75 -6.14
CA THR A 178 -11.74 -7.78 -5.46
C THR A 178 -12.81 -7.28 -6.41
N THR A 179 -14.07 -7.31 -5.96
CA THR A 179 -15.19 -6.70 -6.69
C THR A 179 -15.13 -5.19 -6.56
N ILE A 180 -15.29 -4.47 -7.67
CA ILE A 180 -15.37 -3.02 -7.68
C ILE A 180 -16.82 -2.57 -7.82
N ASN A 181 -17.25 -1.66 -6.94
CA ASN A 181 -18.53 -0.99 -7.07
C ASN A 181 -18.36 0.20 -8.03
N GLN A 182 -19.31 0.40 -8.94
CA GLN A 182 -19.33 1.57 -9.82
C GLN A 182 -19.80 2.82 -9.08
#